data_AF-A0A6J3A4G9-F1
#
_entry.id   AF-A0A6J3A4G9-F1
#
_cell.length_a   1.000
_cell.length_b   1.000
_cell.length_c   1.000
_cell.angle_alpha   90.00
_cell.angle_beta   90.00
_cell.angle_gamma   90.00
#
_symmetry.space_group_name_H-M   'P 1'
#
loop_
_entity.id
_entity.type
_entity.pdbx_description
1 polymer ?
#
loop_
_entity_poly.entity_id
_entity_poly.type
_entity_poly.pdbx_seq_one_letter_code
_entity_poly.pdbx_strand_id
1 'polypeptide(L)'
;MLRSTSTVTLLSGGGSRAPGAPSRRANVCRLRLTVPPEGPASEPSEKKAERKEQRSGPGLGPGARGQLSTWGIRRSPCWRRGPARHHDPRTREPTRKLPQGVVYGVVRRSDQNQQKEMVVYGWTTNQLKEEMNYIKDVRATLEKVRKRMYGDYDEMRQKIRQLTQELSVSQAQQGYLESHIQTQSSALDSFNAMNSALTSDSISLQKTLVDVTLENSNIKDQIRSLQQTYEASVEKLREKQRQLEVAQVENQLLKMKVECSQEANAEVMREMTRKLYSQYEDKLREEQQRHSAEKEALLEETNSFLKAIDEANKKMQAAEISLEEKDQRIGELDRLIERMEKERHQLQLQLLEHETEMSAEVTDADKERYQQLEAASASLRERIRHLDDMVHCQQKKVKQMVEEIMSHELFSTFSLRLFGR
;
A
#
# COMPACT_ATOMS: atom_id res chain seq x y z
N MET A 1 -31.82 -21.70 17.99
CA MET A 1 -31.95 -21.81 19.47
C MET A 1 -30.63 -22.35 20.01
N LEU A 2 -30.25 -21.94 21.23
CA LEU A 2 -28.93 -22.09 21.91
C LEU A 2 -27.96 -20.96 21.52
N ARG A 3 -28.05 -19.74 22.07
CA ARG A 3 -27.75 -19.25 23.44
C ARG A 3 -26.36 -19.66 23.95
N SER A 4 -25.42 -18.73 23.87
CA SER A 4 -24.35 -18.57 24.85
C SER A 4 -24.20 -17.08 25.17
N THR A 5 -24.63 -16.75 26.37
CA THR A 5 -24.45 -15.47 27.05
C THR A 5 -23.21 -15.57 27.93
N SER A 6 -22.35 -14.56 27.91
CA SER A 6 -21.44 -14.28 29.01
C SER A 6 -21.26 -12.78 29.09
N THR A 7 -21.90 -12.21 30.11
CA THR A 7 -21.79 -10.83 30.57
C THR A 7 -20.97 -10.87 31.84
N VAL A 8 -19.88 -10.10 31.91
CA VAL A 8 -19.39 -9.52 33.17
C VAL A 8 -18.90 -8.10 32.88
N THR A 9 -19.55 -7.16 33.55
CA THR A 9 -19.28 -5.72 33.58
C THR A 9 -18.44 -5.42 34.80
N LEU A 10 -17.40 -4.59 34.71
CA LEU A 10 -17.06 -3.65 35.79
C LEU A 10 -16.47 -2.35 35.23
N LEU A 11 -16.96 -1.26 35.79
CA LEU A 11 -16.72 0.14 35.52
C LEU A 11 -15.33 0.60 35.99
N SER A 12 -14.74 1.60 35.31
CA SER A 12 -14.13 2.75 36.00
C SER A 12 -13.76 3.89 35.03
N GLY A 13 -14.25 5.10 35.34
CA GLY A 13 -13.48 6.34 35.25
C GLY A 13 -13.47 7.12 33.93
N GLY A 14 -14.30 8.17 33.86
CA GLY A 14 -14.19 9.22 32.86
C GLY A 14 -13.24 10.36 33.27
N GLY A 15 -12.51 10.91 32.29
CA GLY A 15 -12.32 12.35 32.06
C GLY A 15 -11.27 13.13 32.87
N SER A 16 -10.15 13.49 32.23
CA SER A 16 -9.70 14.90 32.01
C SER A 16 -8.34 15.01 31.27
N ARG A 17 -8.28 15.97 30.32
CA ARG A 17 -7.13 16.61 29.61
C ARG A 17 -6.00 17.08 30.57
N ALA A 18 -4.74 17.37 30.24
CA ALA A 18 -3.79 17.38 29.09
C ALA A 18 -2.41 17.79 29.70
N PRO A 19 -1.37 18.25 28.96
CA PRO A 19 -0.61 17.67 27.85
C PRO A 19 0.86 17.36 28.26
N GLY A 20 1.48 16.36 27.66
CA GLY A 20 2.92 16.11 27.82
C GLY A 20 3.43 15.24 26.69
N ALA A 21 4.18 15.84 25.77
CA ALA A 21 4.84 15.12 24.69
C ALA A 21 5.76 14.02 25.24
N PRO A 22 5.90 12.90 24.52
CA PRO A 22 7.26 12.56 24.14
C PRO A 22 7.36 12.13 22.67
N SER A 23 8.24 12.85 21.97
CA SER A 23 9.15 12.39 20.92
C SER A 23 9.08 10.89 20.60
N ARG A 24 8.33 10.51 19.56
CA ARG A 24 8.48 9.18 18.93
C ARG A 24 9.80 9.15 18.17
N ARG A 25 10.83 8.57 18.80
CA ARG A 25 12.00 8.03 18.10
C ARG A 25 11.50 7.04 17.06
N ALA A 26 11.89 7.25 15.81
CA ALA A 26 11.71 6.29 14.73
C ALA A 26 12.51 5.03 15.08
N ASN A 27 11.81 3.92 15.27
CA ASN A 27 12.42 2.60 15.36
C ASN A 27 12.82 2.17 13.94
N VAL A 28 14.06 2.46 13.54
CA VAL A 28 14.63 1.94 12.29
C VAL A 28 15.05 0.49 12.54
N CYS A 29 14.16 -0.45 12.22
CA CYS A 29 14.52 -1.86 12.13
C CYS A 29 15.40 -2.08 10.90
N ARG A 30 16.72 -2.15 11.07
CA ARG A 30 17.64 -2.63 10.03
C ARG A 30 17.43 -4.13 9.84
N LEU A 31 16.58 -4.51 8.88
CA LEU A 31 16.51 -5.87 8.39
C LEU A 31 17.73 -6.14 7.50
N ARG A 32 18.61 -7.04 7.95
CA ARG A 32 19.64 -7.66 7.10
C ARG A 32 18.96 -8.76 6.31
N LEU A 33 18.88 -8.58 4.99
CA LEU A 33 18.46 -9.63 4.06
C LEU A 33 19.64 -10.60 3.86
N THR A 34 19.61 -11.73 4.54
CA THR A 34 20.31 -12.96 4.13
C THR A 34 19.35 -13.78 3.29
N VAL A 35 19.66 -13.96 2.01
CA VAL A 35 18.92 -14.84 1.10
C VAL A 35 19.49 -16.27 1.24
N PRO A 36 18.69 -17.30 1.57
CA PRO A 36 19.08 -18.70 1.46
C PRO A 36 18.84 -19.23 0.03
N PRO A 37 19.64 -20.20 -0.48
CA PRO A 37 19.31 -20.90 -1.71
C PRO A 37 18.38 -22.08 -1.42
N GLU A 38 17.23 -22.14 -2.09
CA GLU A 38 16.34 -23.30 -2.13
C GLU A 38 16.58 -24.08 -3.44
N GLY A 39 16.97 -25.36 -3.32
CA GLY A 39 16.63 -26.40 -4.31
C GLY A 39 15.17 -26.88 -4.09
N PRO A 40 14.67 -28.00 -4.67
CA PRO A 40 15.42 -29.24 -4.95
C PRO A 40 15.02 -30.07 -6.21
N ALA A 41 15.95 -30.98 -6.55
CA ALA A 41 15.83 -32.38 -7.01
C ALA A 41 14.82 -32.85 -8.08
N SER A 42 15.34 -33.62 -9.06
CA SER A 42 14.94 -35.02 -9.36
C SER A 42 15.91 -35.69 -10.34
N GLU A 43 16.57 -36.75 -9.87
CA GLU A 43 17.23 -37.84 -10.64
C GLU A 43 16.16 -38.70 -11.39
N PRO A 44 16.48 -39.61 -12.36
CA PRO A 44 17.60 -40.56 -12.25
C PRO A 44 18.30 -41.07 -13.54
N SER A 45 19.46 -41.70 -13.28
CA SER A 45 20.01 -42.92 -13.89
C SER A 45 20.26 -42.99 -15.41
N GLU A 46 21.53 -43.10 -15.82
CA GLU A 46 22.18 -44.38 -16.17
C GLU A 46 23.45 -44.16 -17.03
N LYS A 47 24.56 -44.72 -16.53
CA LYS A 47 25.61 -45.45 -17.28
C LYS A 47 26.18 -44.83 -18.58
N LYS A 48 27.41 -44.33 -18.51
CA LYS A 48 28.41 -44.45 -19.60
C LYS A 48 29.82 -44.29 -19.04
N ALA A 49 30.49 -45.40 -18.71
CA ALA A 49 31.50 -46.02 -19.56
C ALA A 49 32.75 -45.14 -19.77
N GLU A 50 33.64 -45.21 -18.79
CA GLU A 50 35.06 -44.89 -18.91
C GLU A 50 35.73 -46.04 -19.70
N ARG A 51 36.02 -45.83 -20.99
CA ARG A 51 36.97 -46.68 -21.75
C ARG A 51 37.40 -46.02 -23.07
N LYS A 52 38.73 -45.99 -23.26
CA LYS A 52 39.50 -45.84 -24.50
C LYS A 52 39.50 -44.47 -25.19
N GLU A 53 40.67 -43.82 -25.13
CA GLU A 53 41.42 -43.57 -26.36
C GLU A 53 42.89 -43.93 -26.15
N GLN A 54 43.30 -45.04 -26.77
CA GLN A 54 44.67 -45.49 -26.89
C GLN A 54 44.81 -45.96 -28.34
N ARG A 55 45.86 -45.45 -29.00
CA ARG A 55 46.36 -45.74 -30.37
C ARG A 55 45.60 -45.02 -31.50
N SER A 56 46.25 -44.44 -32.52
CA SER A 56 47.63 -44.60 -33.00
C SER A 56 47.98 -43.51 -34.01
N GLY A 57 49.04 -42.74 -33.77
CA GLY A 57 49.84 -42.12 -34.81
C GLY A 57 51.24 -42.77 -34.78
N PRO A 58 51.74 -43.35 -35.88
CA PRO A 58 53.09 -43.91 -35.91
C PRO A 58 54.07 -42.82 -36.37
N GLY A 59 55.05 -42.52 -35.52
CA GLY A 59 56.13 -41.61 -35.84
C GLY A 59 57.45 -42.11 -35.26
N LEU A 60 58.25 -42.71 -36.15
CA LEU A 60 59.71 -42.81 -36.07
C LEU A 60 60.31 -43.83 -35.07
N GLY A 61 60.37 -45.08 -35.55
CA GLY A 61 61.58 -45.91 -35.46
C GLY A 61 61.85 -46.47 -36.85
N PRO A 62 63.12 -46.64 -37.28
CA PRO A 62 63.74 -47.92 -36.95
C PRO A 62 65.21 -47.81 -36.53
N GLY A 63 65.54 -48.56 -35.48
CA GLY A 63 66.91 -48.97 -35.21
C GLY A 63 67.34 -50.10 -36.15
N ALA A 64 68.51 -49.88 -36.74
CA ALA A 64 69.58 -50.87 -36.97
C ALA A 64 69.19 -52.27 -37.50
N ARG A 65 69.54 -52.50 -38.78
CA ARG A 65 70.44 -53.60 -39.14
C ARG A 65 71.02 -53.38 -40.53
N GLY A 66 72.34 -53.20 -40.58
CA GLY A 66 73.08 -52.98 -41.81
C GLY A 66 74.45 -52.36 -41.53
N GLN A 67 75.31 -53.05 -40.80
CA GLN A 67 76.75 -52.85 -40.95
C GLN A 67 77.30 -54.09 -41.65
N LEU A 68 77.60 -53.89 -42.93
CA LEU A 68 78.43 -54.73 -43.76
C LEU A 68 79.87 -54.26 -43.51
N SER A 69 80.69 -55.09 -42.87
CA SER A 69 82.13 -54.87 -42.84
C SER A 69 82.76 -55.44 -44.12
N THR A 70 83.62 -54.59 -44.65
CA THR A 70 84.36 -54.59 -45.91
C THR A 70 85.49 -55.64 -45.94
N TRP A 71 86.17 -55.69 -47.10
CA TRP A 71 87.47 -56.31 -47.42
C TRP A 71 87.35 -57.79 -47.83
N GLY A 72 87.54 -58.20 -49.08
CA GLY A 72 88.47 -57.74 -50.11
C GLY A 72 89.55 -58.81 -50.30
N ILE A 73 89.84 -59.19 -51.56
CA ILE A 73 91.17 -59.52 -52.13
C ILE A 73 91.14 -60.62 -53.24
N ARG A 74 91.66 -60.18 -54.40
CA ARG A 74 92.44 -60.85 -55.48
C ARG A 74 91.81 -61.83 -56.50
N ARG A 75 91.82 -61.34 -57.75
CA ARG A 75 92.63 -61.77 -58.91
C ARG A 75 92.89 -63.28 -59.12
N SER A 76 92.39 -63.81 -60.25
CA SER A 76 93.04 -64.60 -61.35
C SER A 76 94.42 -65.25 -61.08
N PRO A 77 94.81 -66.42 -61.66
CA PRO A 77 94.55 -66.76 -63.07
C PRO A 77 94.40 -68.25 -63.47
N CYS A 78 94.06 -68.42 -64.74
CA CYS A 78 94.05 -69.66 -65.51
C CYS A 78 95.45 -70.33 -65.69
N TRP A 79 95.37 -71.62 -66.08
CA TRP A 79 96.34 -72.44 -66.85
C TRP A 79 97.41 -73.26 -66.10
N ARG A 80 97.32 -74.60 -66.20
CA ARG A 80 98.24 -75.50 -66.97
C ARG A 80 97.93 -76.99 -66.71
N ARG A 81 97.76 -77.81 -67.76
CA ARG A 81 98.75 -78.69 -68.48
C ARG A 81 99.36 -79.77 -67.59
N GLY A 82 99.49 -81.04 -67.98
CA GLY A 82 99.45 -81.75 -69.27
C GLY A 82 99.68 -83.26 -68.99
N PRO A 83 100.30 -84.09 -69.87
CA PRO A 83 100.85 -83.79 -71.18
C PRO A 83 100.33 -84.68 -72.33
N ALA A 84 100.52 -84.17 -73.54
CA ALA A 84 100.54 -84.92 -74.78
C ALA A 84 101.70 -85.94 -74.77
N ARG A 85 101.47 -87.13 -75.32
CA ARG A 85 102.52 -87.94 -75.91
C ARG A 85 102.26 -88.03 -77.41
N HIS A 86 102.94 -87.15 -78.14
CA HIS A 86 103.38 -87.40 -79.50
C HIS A 86 104.91 -87.45 -79.43
N HIS A 87 105.53 -88.56 -79.84
CA HIS A 87 106.60 -88.52 -80.82
C HIS A 87 106.83 -89.89 -81.46
N ASP A 88 107.12 -89.76 -82.74
CA ASP A 88 107.24 -90.70 -83.86
C ASP A 88 108.44 -91.66 -83.74
N PRO A 89 108.49 -92.75 -84.54
CA PRO A 89 109.60 -93.68 -84.64
C PRO A 89 110.62 -93.22 -85.71
N ARG A 90 111.84 -93.74 -85.61
CA ARG A 90 112.80 -94.06 -86.69
C ARG A 90 113.94 -94.82 -85.99
N THR A 91 114.54 -95.88 -86.55
CA THR A 91 115.51 -95.79 -87.65
C THR A 91 115.96 -97.21 -88.08
N ARG A 92 115.89 -97.51 -89.40
CA ARG A 92 116.78 -98.32 -90.29
C ARG A 92 117.15 -99.79 -89.95
N GLU A 93 116.76 -100.79 -90.77
CA GLU A 93 117.38 -101.38 -92.02
C GLU A 93 118.35 -102.56 -91.72
N PRO A 94 118.75 -103.44 -92.68
CA PRO A 94 118.05 -103.99 -93.87
C PRO A 94 118.33 -105.51 -94.12
N THR A 95 117.83 -106.02 -95.27
CA THR A 95 118.19 -107.25 -96.03
C THR A 95 117.72 -108.61 -95.47
N ARG A 96 117.16 -109.58 -96.23
CA ARG A 96 117.31 -110.05 -97.63
C ARG A 96 116.03 -110.83 -98.05
N LYS A 97 115.86 -111.08 -99.36
CA LYS A 97 114.66 -111.65 -100.01
C LYS A 97 114.45 -113.18 -99.84
N LEU A 98 113.18 -113.63 -100.00
CA LEU A 98 112.60 -114.79 -100.77
C LEU A 98 111.34 -115.40 -100.07
N PRO A 99 110.44 -116.19 -100.73
CA PRO A 99 109.21 -115.73 -101.40
C PRO A 99 107.87 -116.33 -100.87
N GLN A 100 106.75 -115.90 -101.49
CA GLN A 100 105.38 -116.48 -101.49
C GLN A 100 104.42 -116.34 -100.27
N GLY A 101 103.41 -115.48 -100.45
CA GLY A 101 101.94 -115.73 -100.39
C GLY A 101 101.29 -116.48 -99.20
N VAL A 102 100.34 -115.78 -98.54
CA VAL A 102 99.38 -116.20 -97.49
C VAL A 102 99.84 -115.91 -96.06
N VAL A 103 99.05 -115.10 -95.34
CA VAL A 103 99.29 -114.69 -93.94
C VAL A 103 98.25 -115.37 -93.05
N TYR A 104 98.71 -116.17 -92.10
CA TYR A 104 97.85 -116.87 -91.15
C TYR A 104 97.70 -116.08 -89.85
N GLY A 105 96.45 -115.75 -89.49
CA GLY A 105 96.11 -115.22 -88.18
C GLY A 105 95.70 -116.33 -87.25
N VAL A 106 96.39 -116.49 -86.11
CA VAL A 106 95.99 -117.44 -85.07
C VAL A 106 95.09 -116.71 -84.09
N VAL A 107 93.78 -117.00 -84.13
CA VAL A 107 92.83 -116.55 -83.11
C VAL A 107 92.61 -117.71 -82.14
N ARG A 108 93.04 -117.56 -80.88
CA ARG A 108 92.69 -118.53 -79.83
C ARG A 108 91.22 -118.39 -79.50
N ARG A 109 90.43 -119.42 -79.79
CA ARG A 109 89.12 -119.63 -79.17
C ARG A 109 89.32 -120.47 -77.91
N SER A 110 88.77 -120.02 -76.79
CA SER A 110 88.75 -120.77 -75.55
C SER A 110 87.29 -121.10 -75.28
N ASP A 111 86.82 -122.27 -75.71
CA ASP A 111 85.50 -122.73 -75.36
C ASP A 111 85.54 -123.45 -74.01
N GLN A 112 84.40 -123.40 -73.33
CA GLN A 112 84.18 -123.92 -71.98
C GLN A 112 83.94 -125.44 -72.00
N ASN A 113 84.87 -126.22 -72.56
CA ASN A 113 85.09 -127.63 -72.24
C ASN A 113 86.50 -127.98 -72.69
N GLN A 114 87.29 -128.65 -71.87
CA GLN A 114 88.73 -128.85 -72.10
C GLN A 114 89.02 -129.62 -73.41
N GLN A 115 89.19 -128.88 -74.51
CA GLN A 115 90.05 -129.21 -75.64
C GLN A 115 90.30 -127.94 -76.46
N LYS A 116 91.57 -127.53 -76.51
CA LYS A 116 92.04 -126.30 -77.17
C LYS A 116 92.20 -126.58 -78.66
N GLU A 117 91.19 -126.23 -79.46
CA GLU A 117 91.27 -126.27 -80.93
C GLU A 117 91.84 -124.96 -81.50
N MET A 118 92.88 -125.11 -82.31
CA MET A 118 93.54 -124.04 -83.05
C MET A 118 92.99 -124.04 -84.47
N VAL A 119 91.96 -123.22 -84.73
CA VAL A 119 91.37 -123.10 -86.08
C VAL A 119 92.09 -121.99 -86.84
N VAL A 120 92.80 -122.37 -87.89
CA VAL A 120 93.52 -121.46 -88.78
C VAL A 120 92.57 -121.03 -89.90
N TYR A 121 92.08 -119.79 -89.86
CA TYR A 121 91.37 -119.20 -90.99
C TYR A 121 92.39 -118.52 -91.91
N GLY A 122 92.52 -119.02 -93.14
CA GLY A 122 93.28 -118.32 -94.19
C GLY A 122 92.45 -117.14 -94.70
N TRP A 123 92.91 -115.91 -94.49
CA TRP A 123 92.29 -114.73 -95.10
C TRP A 123 93.04 -114.36 -96.37
N THR A 124 92.28 -114.04 -97.41
CA THR A 124 92.86 -113.48 -98.62
C THR A 124 93.18 -112.01 -98.38
N THR A 125 94.27 -111.51 -98.97
CA THR A 125 94.75 -110.12 -98.79
C THR A 125 93.73 -109.03 -99.17
N ASN A 126 92.66 -109.42 -99.86
CA ASN A 126 91.58 -108.52 -100.28
C ASN A 126 90.57 -108.29 -99.14
N GLN A 127 90.16 -109.33 -98.41
CA GLN A 127 89.20 -109.20 -97.29
C GLN A 127 89.73 -108.30 -96.17
N LEU A 128 91.00 -108.41 -95.79
CA LEU A 128 91.58 -107.55 -94.74
C LEU A 128 91.67 -106.07 -95.17
N LYS A 129 91.87 -105.81 -96.48
CA LYS A 129 91.86 -104.45 -97.02
C LYS A 129 90.45 -103.85 -96.99
N GLU A 130 89.43 -104.65 -97.30
CA GLU A 130 88.02 -104.24 -97.23
C GLU A 130 87.62 -103.90 -95.79
N GLU A 131 87.96 -104.73 -94.81
CA GLU A 131 87.69 -104.47 -93.38
C GLU A 131 88.45 -103.23 -92.86
N MET A 132 89.71 -103.02 -93.26
CA MET A 132 90.45 -101.82 -92.89
C MET A 132 89.85 -100.56 -93.54
N ASN A 133 89.35 -100.67 -94.77
CA ASN A 133 88.63 -99.57 -95.42
C ASN A 133 87.29 -99.29 -94.71
N TYR A 134 86.55 -100.33 -94.31
CA TYR A 134 85.31 -100.19 -93.55
C TYR A 134 85.52 -99.47 -92.21
N ILE A 135 86.54 -99.84 -91.43
CA ILE A 135 86.86 -99.16 -90.15
C ILE A 135 87.25 -97.69 -90.37
N LYS A 136 87.97 -97.39 -91.46
CA LYS A 136 88.32 -96.01 -91.82
C LYS A 136 87.07 -95.20 -92.15
N ASP A 137 86.13 -95.76 -92.91
CA ASP A 137 84.89 -95.09 -93.29
C ASP A 137 83.96 -94.87 -92.08
N VAL A 138 83.87 -95.84 -91.16
CA VAL A 138 83.12 -95.70 -89.91
C VAL A 138 83.73 -94.61 -89.01
N ARG A 139 85.07 -94.56 -88.89
CA ARG A 139 85.73 -93.46 -88.17
C ARG A 139 85.49 -92.11 -88.83
N ALA A 140 85.59 -92.03 -90.15
CA ALA A 140 85.36 -90.80 -90.89
C ALA A 140 83.89 -90.33 -90.77
N THR A 141 82.93 -91.25 -90.74
CA THR A 141 81.50 -90.93 -90.54
C THR A 141 81.19 -90.53 -89.10
N LEU A 142 81.74 -91.22 -88.09
CA LEU A 142 81.63 -90.80 -86.68
C LEU A 142 82.26 -89.43 -86.43
N GLU A 143 83.39 -89.12 -87.06
CA GLU A 143 84.03 -87.81 -86.93
C GLU A 143 83.23 -86.69 -87.64
N LYS A 144 82.57 -87.02 -88.77
CA LYS A 144 81.60 -86.11 -89.41
C LYS A 144 80.38 -85.86 -88.53
N VAL A 145 79.85 -86.88 -87.87
CA VAL A 145 78.73 -86.75 -86.92
C VAL A 145 79.16 -85.91 -85.72
N ARG A 146 80.33 -86.17 -85.14
CA ARG A 146 80.90 -85.39 -84.05
C ARG A 146 81.01 -83.91 -84.41
N LYS A 147 81.60 -83.57 -85.57
CA LYS A 147 81.74 -82.17 -86.00
C LYS A 147 80.39 -81.47 -86.20
N ARG A 148 79.40 -82.17 -86.78
CA ARG A 148 78.03 -81.63 -86.89
C ARG A 148 77.41 -81.41 -85.52
N MET A 149 77.49 -82.39 -84.61
CA MET A 149 76.97 -82.25 -83.25
C MET A 149 77.60 -81.09 -82.47
N TYR A 150 78.92 -80.87 -82.57
CA TYR A 150 79.55 -79.72 -81.92
C TYR A 150 79.14 -78.39 -82.55
N GLY A 151 78.96 -78.34 -83.88
CA GLY A 151 78.41 -77.16 -84.57
C GLY A 151 76.99 -76.83 -84.13
N ASP A 152 76.09 -77.82 -84.16
CA ASP A 152 74.69 -77.68 -83.75
C ASP A 152 74.58 -77.30 -82.26
N TYR A 153 75.44 -77.87 -81.41
CA TYR A 153 75.52 -77.54 -79.98
C TYR A 153 76.02 -76.11 -79.75
N ASP A 154 77.04 -75.66 -80.48
CA ASP A 154 77.56 -74.29 -80.38
C ASP A 154 76.56 -73.26 -80.90
N GLU A 155 75.84 -73.56 -81.99
CA GLU A 155 74.73 -72.74 -82.49
C GLU A 155 73.60 -72.66 -81.48
N MET A 156 73.21 -73.79 -80.88
CA MET A 156 72.20 -73.81 -79.82
C MET A 156 72.66 -73.03 -78.59
N ARG A 157 73.93 -73.14 -78.20
CA ARG A 157 74.52 -72.37 -77.10
C ARG A 157 74.57 -70.87 -77.39
N GLN A 158 74.71 -70.46 -78.66
CA GLN A 158 74.62 -69.06 -79.07
C GLN A 158 73.15 -68.59 -79.05
N LYS A 159 72.21 -69.35 -79.60
CA LYS A 159 70.78 -69.06 -79.57
C LYS A 159 70.23 -68.96 -78.13
N ILE A 160 70.64 -69.87 -77.25
CA ILE A 160 70.30 -69.80 -75.82
C ILE A 160 70.85 -68.52 -75.19
N ARG A 161 72.10 -68.13 -75.49
CA ARG A 161 72.67 -66.87 -75.00
C ARG A 161 71.94 -65.64 -75.53
N GLN A 162 71.57 -65.65 -76.81
CA GLN A 162 70.80 -64.58 -77.44
C GLN A 162 69.41 -64.45 -76.81
N LEU A 163 68.66 -65.55 -76.69
CA LEU A 163 67.35 -65.57 -76.04
C LEU A 163 67.44 -65.13 -74.57
N THR A 164 68.50 -65.49 -73.86
CA THR A 164 68.74 -65.03 -72.47
C THR A 164 68.95 -63.53 -72.41
N GLN A 165 69.68 -62.97 -73.38
CA GLN A 165 69.92 -61.52 -73.47
C GLN A 165 68.65 -60.76 -73.90
N GLU A 166 67.87 -61.29 -74.83
CA GLU A 166 66.59 -60.71 -75.23
C GLU A 166 65.58 -60.78 -74.08
N LEU A 167 65.55 -61.88 -73.32
CA LEU A 167 64.73 -62.01 -72.12
C LEU A 167 65.14 -61.00 -71.05
N SER A 168 66.44 -60.77 -70.83
CA SER A 168 66.90 -59.78 -69.85
C SER A 168 66.59 -58.35 -70.29
N VAL A 169 66.72 -58.04 -71.58
CA VAL A 169 66.33 -56.74 -72.15
C VAL A 169 64.81 -56.53 -72.04
N SER A 170 64.00 -57.56 -72.34
CA SER A 170 62.55 -57.52 -72.20
C SER A 170 62.12 -57.36 -70.73
N GLN A 171 62.75 -58.08 -69.80
CA GLN A 171 62.54 -57.92 -68.36
C GLN A 171 62.92 -56.52 -67.87
N ALA A 172 64.01 -55.93 -68.37
CA ALA A 172 64.39 -54.55 -68.04
C ALA A 172 63.38 -53.53 -68.59
N GLN A 173 62.88 -53.72 -69.81
CA GLN A 173 61.82 -52.88 -70.39
C GLN A 173 60.50 -52.99 -69.62
N GLN A 174 60.11 -54.21 -69.23
CA GLN A 174 58.95 -54.45 -68.39
C GLN A 174 59.09 -53.75 -67.03
N GLY A 175 60.25 -53.89 -66.36
CA GLY A 175 60.52 -53.20 -65.09
C GLY A 175 60.49 -51.67 -65.22
N TYR A 176 60.96 -51.12 -66.33
CA TYR A 176 60.84 -49.68 -66.62
C TYR A 176 59.38 -49.24 -66.77
N LEU A 177 58.59 -49.98 -67.56
CA LEU A 177 57.17 -49.68 -67.77
C LEU A 177 56.36 -49.81 -66.47
N GLU A 178 56.61 -50.85 -65.69
CA GLU A 178 56.00 -51.03 -64.36
C GLU A 178 56.38 -49.88 -63.43
N SER A 179 57.65 -49.46 -63.40
CA SER A 179 58.08 -48.30 -62.61
C SER A 179 57.40 -47.00 -63.06
N HIS A 180 57.22 -46.80 -64.36
CA HIS A 180 56.54 -45.63 -64.91
C HIS A 180 55.04 -45.63 -64.55
N ILE A 181 54.36 -46.77 -64.74
CA ILE A 181 52.95 -46.96 -64.34
C ILE A 181 52.79 -46.74 -62.84
N GLN A 182 53.70 -47.26 -62.02
CA GLN A 182 53.67 -47.08 -60.56
C GLN A 182 53.85 -45.61 -60.15
N THR A 183 54.70 -44.87 -60.85
CA THR A 183 54.89 -43.43 -60.60
C THR A 183 53.63 -42.65 -60.99
N GLN A 184 53.01 -43.00 -62.11
CA GLN A 184 51.77 -42.38 -62.56
C GLN A 184 50.57 -42.72 -61.66
N SER A 185 50.43 -43.97 -61.20
CA SER A 185 49.38 -44.35 -60.26
C SER A 185 49.53 -43.63 -58.92
N SER A 186 50.76 -43.57 -58.39
CA SER A 186 51.05 -42.82 -57.15
C SER A 186 50.72 -41.33 -57.27
N ALA A 187 50.98 -40.73 -58.44
CA ALA A 187 50.61 -39.34 -58.71
C ALA A 187 49.09 -39.15 -58.76
N LEU A 188 48.36 -40.05 -59.44
CA LEU A 188 46.89 -40.03 -59.47
C LEU A 188 46.27 -40.22 -58.08
N ASP A 189 46.81 -41.13 -57.27
CA ASP A 189 46.38 -41.33 -55.88
C ASP A 189 46.62 -40.07 -55.03
N SER A 190 47.75 -39.39 -55.23
CA SER A 190 48.01 -38.09 -54.59
C SER A 190 47.02 -37.02 -55.03
N PHE A 191 46.67 -36.94 -56.32
CA PHE A 191 45.62 -36.03 -56.80
C PHE A 191 44.25 -36.38 -56.24
N ASN A 192 43.89 -37.66 -56.17
CA ASN A 192 42.65 -38.13 -55.56
C ASN A 192 42.61 -37.79 -54.07
N ALA A 193 43.72 -37.93 -53.35
CA ALA A 193 43.85 -37.54 -51.95
C ALA A 193 43.72 -36.02 -51.76
N MET A 194 44.30 -35.20 -52.64
CA MET A 194 44.13 -33.75 -52.60
C MET A 194 42.70 -33.34 -52.92
N ASN A 195 42.07 -33.95 -53.93
CA ASN A 195 40.68 -33.66 -54.27
C ASN A 195 39.73 -34.06 -53.14
N SER A 196 39.95 -35.20 -52.49
CA SER A 196 39.14 -35.61 -51.34
C SER A 196 39.36 -34.68 -50.14
N ALA A 197 40.60 -34.24 -49.88
CA ALA A 197 40.90 -33.23 -48.86
C ALA A 197 40.22 -31.89 -49.15
N LEU A 198 40.34 -31.37 -50.38
CA LEU A 198 39.66 -30.13 -50.81
C LEU A 198 38.14 -30.23 -50.71
N THR A 199 37.56 -31.39 -51.06
CA THR A 199 36.12 -31.63 -50.93
C THR A 199 35.70 -31.64 -49.47
N SER A 200 36.48 -32.30 -48.60
CA SER A 200 36.27 -32.29 -47.15
C SER A 200 36.36 -30.88 -46.58
N ASP A 201 37.39 -30.11 -46.94
CA ASP A 201 37.58 -28.74 -46.49
C ASP A 201 36.43 -27.84 -46.97
N SER A 202 35.99 -27.98 -48.23
CA SER A 202 34.83 -27.27 -48.77
C SER A 202 33.56 -27.57 -47.98
N ILE A 203 33.30 -28.85 -47.66
CA ILE A 203 32.14 -29.25 -46.85
C ILE A 203 32.25 -28.68 -45.44
N SER A 204 33.46 -28.67 -44.84
CA SER A 204 33.68 -28.12 -43.50
C SER A 204 33.44 -26.60 -43.45
N LEU A 205 33.85 -25.86 -44.48
CA LEU A 205 33.60 -24.42 -44.61
C LEU A 205 32.12 -24.13 -44.83
N GLN A 206 31.44 -24.90 -45.68
CA GLN A 206 30.00 -24.79 -45.87
C GLN A 206 29.25 -25.05 -44.56
N LYS A 207 29.64 -26.08 -43.81
CA LYS A 207 29.06 -26.40 -42.51
C LYS A 207 29.24 -25.26 -41.51
N THR A 208 30.47 -24.76 -41.35
CA THR A 208 30.75 -23.65 -40.42
C THR A 208 30.00 -22.36 -40.81
N LEU A 209 29.85 -22.06 -42.10
CA LEU A 209 29.05 -20.91 -42.56
C LEU A 209 27.57 -21.06 -42.20
N VAL A 210 27.01 -22.26 -42.39
CA VAL A 210 25.62 -22.55 -42.01
C VAL A 210 25.44 -22.47 -40.49
N ASP A 211 26.34 -23.07 -39.72
CA ASP A 211 26.33 -23.04 -38.26
C ASP A 211 26.38 -21.58 -37.75
N VAL A 212 27.28 -20.76 -38.29
CA VAL A 212 27.36 -19.32 -37.98
C VAL A 212 26.09 -18.58 -38.38
N THR A 213 25.46 -18.93 -39.50
CA THR A 213 24.21 -18.29 -39.95
C THR A 213 23.04 -18.62 -39.02
N LEU A 214 22.96 -19.87 -38.56
CA LEU A 214 21.97 -20.30 -37.58
C LEU A 214 22.17 -19.61 -36.24
N GLU A 215 23.40 -19.53 -35.73
CA GLU A 215 23.68 -18.81 -34.48
C GLU A 215 23.37 -17.31 -34.60
N ASN A 216 23.68 -16.68 -35.74
CA ASN A 216 23.28 -15.29 -35.99
C ASN A 216 21.76 -15.10 -36.01
N SER A 217 21.00 -16.09 -36.50
CA SER A 217 19.53 -16.05 -36.45
C SER A 217 19.01 -16.17 -35.01
N ASN A 218 19.61 -17.07 -34.21
CA ASN A 218 19.30 -17.23 -32.79
C ASN A 218 19.59 -15.96 -31.98
N ILE A 219 20.75 -15.33 -32.20
CA ILE A 219 21.10 -14.05 -31.57
C ILE A 219 20.10 -12.95 -31.94
N LYS A 220 19.68 -12.87 -33.21
CA LYS A 220 18.64 -11.90 -33.64
C LYS A 220 17.31 -12.14 -32.93
N ASP A 221 16.91 -13.40 -32.74
CA ASP A 221 15.68 -13.75 -32.03
C ASP A 221 15.74 -13.39 -30.54
N GLN A 222 16.90 -13.62 -29.91
CA GLN A 222 17.17 -13.18 -28.54
C GLN A 222 17.14 -11.66 -28.41
N ILE A 223 17.70 -10.92 -29.36
CA ILE A 223 17.63 -9.46 -29.38
C ILE A 223 16.17 -9.00 -29.49
N ARG A 224 15.38 -9.60 -30.38
CA ARG A 224 13.95 -9.28 -30.54
C ARG A 224 13.16 -9.58 -29.26
N SER A 225 13.40 -10.71 -28.60
CA SER A 225 12.70 -11.05 -27.35
C SER A 225 13.10 -10.12 -26.20
N LEU A 226 14.38 -9.75 -26.09
CA LEU A 226 14.84 -8.75 -25.12
C LEU A 226 14.24 -7.36 -25.40
N GLN A 227 14.16 -6.95 -26.65
CA GLN A 227 13.51 -5.69 -27.04
C GLN A 227 12.03 -5.67 -26.65
N GLN A 228 11.30 -6.75 -26.94
CA GLN A 228 9.88 -6.88 -26.56
C GLN A 228 9.66 -6.86 -25.05
N THR A 229 10.50 -7.57 -24.28
CA THR A 229 10.40 -7.57 -22.82
C THR A 229 10.75 -6.22 -22.21
N TYR A 230 11.77 -5.53 -22.75
CA TYR A 230 12.10 -4.16 -22.37
C TYR A 230 10.95 -3.20 -22.67
N GLU A 231 10.39 -3.23 -23.88
CA GLU A 231 9.27 -2.38 -24.27
C GLU A 231 8.05 -2.59 -23.37
N ALA A 232 7.67 -3.85 -23.12
CA ALA A 232 6.59 -4.19 -22.20
C ALA A 232 6.84 -3.69 -20.76
N SER A 233 8.10 -3.70 -20.30
CA SER A 233 8.46 -3.16 -18.98
C SER A 233 8.32 -1.63 -18.92
N VAL A 234 8.70 -0.93 -19.98
CA VAL A 234 8.57 0.52 -20.10
C VAL A 234 7.09 0.93 -20.16
N GLU A 235 6.26 0.19 -20.90
CA GLU A 235 4.81 0.42 -20.91
C GLU A 235 4.18 0.23 -19.52
N LYS A 236 4.55 -0.84 -18.81
CA LYS A 236 4.12 -1.04 -17.42
C LYS A 236 4.54 0.12 -16.51
N LEU A 237 5.74 0.65 -16.68
CA LEU A 237 6.22 1.81 -15.92
C LEU A 237 5.39 3.06 -16.23
N ARG A 238 5.10 3.33 -17.51
CA ARG A 238 4.25 4.47 -17.92
C ARG A 238 2.83 4.34 -17.38
N GLU A 239 2.28 3.13 -17.35
CA GLU A 239 0.96 2.89 -16.77
C GLU A 239 0.94 3.11 -15.25
N LYS A 240 1.98 2.65 -14.55
CA LYS A 240 2.14 2.95 -13.12
C LYS A 240 2.30 4.45 -12.86
N GLN A 241 2.99 5.17 -13.74
CA GLN A 241 3.09 6.63 -13.65
C GLN A 241 1.72 7.31 -13.80
N ARG A 242 0.88 6.89 -14.76
CA ARG A 242 -0.49 7.40 -14.88
C ARG A 242 -1.34 7.11 -13.64
N GLN A 243 -1.24 5.89 -13.09
CA GLN A 243 -1.96 5.52 -11.87
C GLN A 243 -1.55 6.40 -10.68
N LEU A 244 -0.26 6.73 -10.56
CA LEU A 244 0.23 7.67 -9.55
C LEU A 244 -0.32 9.07 -9.75
N GLU A 245 -0.37 9.59 -10.98
CA GLU A 245 -0.93 10.91 -11.28
C GLU A 245 -2.43 10.99 -10.94
N VAL A 246 -3.20 9.97 -11.30
CA VAL A 246 -4.63 9.88 -10.93
C VAL A 246 -4.79 9.87 -9.41
N ALA A 247 -4.01 9.05 -8.70
CA ALA A 247 -4.06 9.00 -7.24
C ALA A 247 -3.62 10.33 -6.60
N GLN A 248 -2.67 11.06 -7.20
CA GLN A 248 -2.25 12.38 -6.72
C GLN A 248 -3.37 13.41 -6.85
N VAL A 249 -4.06 13.45 -7.99
CA VAL A 249 -5.20 14.36 -8.21
C VAL A 249 -6.34 14.02 -7.26
N GLU A 250 -6.65 12.74 -7.05
CA GLU A 250 -7.66 12.32 -6.07
C GLU A 250 -7.29 12.73 -4.66
N ASN A 251 -6.04 12.54 -4.25
CA ASN A 251 -5.56 12.99 -2.94
C ASN A 251 -5.67 14.51 -2.76
N GLN A 252 -5.36 15.31 -3.80
CA GLN A 252 -5.55 16.76 -3.77
C GLN A 252 -7.03 17.13 -3.63
N LEU A 253 -7.92 16.47 -4.37
CA LEU A 253 -9.35 16.69 -4.28
C LEU A 253 -9.89 16.33 -2.89
N LEU A 254 -9.47 15.20 -2.33
CA LEU A 254 -9.85 14.78 -0.99
C LEU A 254 -9.35 15.76 0.07
N LYS A 255 -8.11 16.25 -0.06
CA LYS A 255 -7.57 17.29 0.81
C LYS A 255 -8.44 18.54 0.78
N MET A 256 -8.80 19.03 -0.41
CA MET A 256 -9.69 20.18 -0.55
C MET A 256 -11.07 19.93 0.05
N LYS A 257 -11.66 18.76 -0.17
CA LYS A 257 -12.95 18.40 0.40
C LYS A 257 -12.94 18.37 1.93
N VAL A 258 -11.87 17.82 2.51
CA VAL A 258 -11.66 17.80 3.96
C VAL A 258 -11.50 19.22 4.50
N GLU A 259 -10.70 20.06 3.87
CA GLU A 259 -10.51 21.47 4.26
C GLU A 259 -11.82 22.25 4.17
N CYS A 260 -12.57 22.16 3.07
CA CYS A 260 -13.88 22.80 2.93
C CYS A 260 -14.89 22.32 3.99
N SER A 261 -14.90 21.01 4.31
CA SER A 261 -15.77 20.47 5.35
C SER A 261 -15.36 20.94 6.75
N GLN A 262 -14.05 21.01 7.03
CA GLN A 262 -13.53 21.52 8.30
C GLN A 262 -13.83 23.01 8.47
N GLU A 263 -13.70 23.80 7.40
CA GLU A 263 -14.03 25.22 7.40
C GLU A 263 -15.52 25.47 7.64
N ALA A 264 -16.40 24.74 6.95
CA ALA A 264 -17.84 24.82 7.18
C ALA A 264 -18.21 24.47 8.64
N ASN A 265 -17.59 23.42 9.21
CA ASN A 265 -17.81 23.04 10.61
C ASN A 265 -17.31 24.12 11.58
N ALA A 266 -16.14 24.71 11.31
CA ALA A 266 -15.62 25.82 12.12
C ALA A 266 -16.54 27.04 12.03
N GLU A 267 -17.11 27.32 10.86
CA GLU A 267 -18.02 28.45 10.66
C GLU A 267 -19.33 28.28 11.45
N VAL A 268 -19.93 27.08 11.47
CA VAL A 268 -21.11 26.81 12.31
C VAL A 268 -20.82 27.08 13.78
N MET A 269 -19.65 26.68 14.28
CA MET A 269 -19.24 26.98 15.66
C MET A 269 -19.06 28.49 15.88
N ARG A 270 -18.42 29.21 14.95
CA ARG A 270 -18.27 30.67 15.02
C ARG A 270 -19.62 31.38 14.99
N GLU A 271 -20.56 30.95 14.14
CA GLU A 271 -21.91 31.50 14.07
C GLU A 271 -22.70 31.26 15.35
N MET A 272 -22.62 30.06 15.92
CA MET A 272 -23.25 29.77 17.20
C MET A 272 -22.68 30.66 18.31
N THR A 273 -21.35 30.82 18.35
CA THR A 273 -20.68 31.72 19.28
C THR A 273 -21.14 33.17 19.08
N ARG A 274 -21.18 33.67 17.84
CA ARG A 274 -21.69 35.02 17.52
C ARG A 274 -23.13 35.21 17.98
N LYS A 275 -24.01 34.24 17.72
CA LYS A 275 -25.42 34.27 18.16
C LYS A 275 -25.55 34.32 19.68
N LEU A 276 -24.77 33.51 20.39
CA LEU A 276 -24.78 33.53 21.86
C LEU A 276 -24.32 34.88 22.40
N TYR A 277 -23.20 35.43 21.91
CA TYR A 277 -22.73 36.74 22.33
C TYR A 277 -23.74 37.85 22.02
N SER A 278 -24.31 37.88 20.80
CA SER A 278 -25.36 38.82 20.44
C SER A 278 -26.54 38.73 21.40
N GLN A 279 -27.03 37.52 21.68
CA GLN A 279 -28.14 37.32 22.62
C GLN A 279 -27.82 37.81 24.04
N TYR A 280 -26.59 37.63 24.52
CA TYR A 280 -26.18 38.15 25.83
C TYR A 280 -26.09 39.68 25.84
N GLU A 281 -25.53 40.28 24.80
CA GLU A 281 -25.45 41.73 24.66
C GLU A 281 -26.84 42.35 24.52
N ASP A 282 -27.74 41.71 23.77
CA ASP A 282 -29.14 42.15 23.60
C ASP A 282 -29.87 42.13 24.95
N LYS A 283 -29.77 41.02 25.70
CA LYS A 283 -30.35 40.93 27.06
C LYS A 283 -29.76 41.97 28.01
N LEU A 284 -28.45 42.20 27.95
CA LEU A 284 -27.81 43.21 28.78
C LEU A 284 -28.33 44.61 28.45
N ARG A 285 -28.48 44.93 27.16
CA ARG A 285 -29.05 46.21 26.71
C ARG A 285 -30.50 46.38 27.12
N GLU A 286 -31.31 45.32 27.01
CA GLU A 286 -32.72 45.35 27.45
C GLU A 286 -32.86 45.61 28.95
N GLU A 287 -32.10 44.90 29.79
CA GLU A 287 -32.14 45.11 31.24
C GLU A 287 -31.61 46.49 31.64
N GLN A 288 -30.56 46.98 30.99
CA GLN A 288 -30.08 48.36 31.20
C GLN A 288 -31.16 49.40 30.82
N GLN A 289 -31.83 49.21 29.69
CA GLN A 289 -32.91 50.10 29.25
C GLN A 289 -34.10 50.06 30.23
N ARG A 290 -34.50 48.87 30.68
CA ARG A 290 -35.56 48.71 31.71
C ARG A 290 -35.20 49.43 33.00
N HIS A 291 -34.00 49.20 33.53
CA HIS A 291 -33.55 49.90 34.73
C HIS A 291 -33.48 51.42 34.55
N SER A 292 -33.04 51.91 33.39
CA SER A 292 -33.06 53.35 33.12
C SER A 292 -34.48 53.91 33.07
N ALA A 293 -35.42 53.19 32.44
CA ALA A 293 -36.83 53.59 32.36
C ALA A 293 -37.52 53.56 33.73
N GLU A 294 -37.26 52.54 34.55
CA GLU A 294 -37.75 52.46 35.93
C GLU A 294 -37.23 53.62 36.79
N LYS A 295 -35.94 53.94 36.66
CA LYS A 295 -35.35 55.09 37.35
C LYS A 295 -36.02 56.40 36.91
N GLU A 296 -36.24 56.59 35.62
CA GLU A 296 -36.93 57.77 35.09
C GLU A 296 -38.37 57.85 35.60
N ALA A 297 -39.12 56.75 35.59
CA ALA A 297 -40.48 56.70 36.12
C ALA A 297 -40.56 57.05 37.61
N LEU A 298 -39.65 56.51 38.44
CA LEU A 298 -39.58 56.84 39.87
C LEU A 298 -39.20 58.30 40.10
N LEU A 299 -38.31 58.87 39.28
CA LEU A 299 -37.98 60.29 39.33
C LEU A 299 -39.20 61.15 38.95
N GLU A 300 -39.98 60.75 37.95
CA GLU A 300 -41.22 61.44 37.58
C GLU A 300 -42.27 61.37 38.70
N GLU A 301 -42.44 60.22 39.34
CA GLU A 301 -43.35 60.06 40.48
C GLU A 301 -42.92 60.95 41.66
N THR A 302 -41.63 60.95 41.99
CA THR A 302 -41.06 61.81 43.04
C THR A 302 -41.29 63.29 42.73
N ASN A 303 -41.06 63.71 41.48
CA ASN A 303 -41.31 65.07 41.04
C ASN A 303 -42.80 65.44 41.11
N SER A 304 -43.71 64.49 40.86
CA SER A 304 -45.15 64.71 41.00
C SER A 304 -45.55 64.94 42.46
N PHE A 305 -44.99 64.16 43.39
CA PHE A 305 -45.22 64.35 44.82
C PHE A 305 -44.64 65.67 45.32
N LEU A 306 -43.44 66.04 44.87
CA LEU A 306 -42.85 67.34 45.20
C LEU A 306 -43.76 68.49 44.76
N LYS A 307 -44.28 68.46 43.53
CA LYS A 307 -45.24 69.47 43.04
C LYS A 307 -46.52 69.50 43.87
N ALA A 308 -47.08 68.34 44.22
CA ALA A 308 -48.29 68.28 45.05
C ALA A 308 -48.07 68.85 46.46
N ILE A 309 -46.91 68.59 47.07
CA ILE A 309 -46.51 69.17 48.36
C ILE A 309 -46.35 70.68 48.23
N ASP A 310 -45.69 71.17 47.18
CA ASP A 310 -45.53 72.62 46.94
C ASP A 310 -46.88 73.32 46.76
N GLU A 311 -47.81 72.70 46.04
CA GLU A 311 -49.17 73.22 45.87
C GLU A 311 -49.97 73.21 47.18
N ALA A 312 -49.86 72.15 47.98
CA ALA A 312 -50.48 72.08 49.29
C ALA A 312 -49.91 73.14 50.25
N ASN A 313 -48.59 73.34 50.24
CA ASN A 313 -47.91 74.37 51.02
C ASN A 313 -48.38 75.78 50.61
N LYS A 314 -48.52 76.07 49.31
CA LYS A 314 -49.07 77.34 48.83
C LYS A 314 -50.51 77.56 49.31
N LYS A 315 -51.36 76.53 49.26
CA LYS A 315 -52.75 76.59 49.76
C LYS A 315 -52.79 76.81 51.27
N MET A 316 -51.91 76.13 52.01
CA MET A 316 -51.77 76.28 53.46
C MET A 316 -51.37 77.71 53.82
N GLN A 317 -50.34 78.27 53.18
CA GLN A 317 -49.92 79.66 53.40
C GLN A 317 -51.05 80.66 53.11
N ALA A 318 -51.81 80.45 52.03
CA ALA A 318 -52.96 81.31 51.72
C ALA A 318 -54.06 81.21 52.80
N ALA A 319 -54.32 80.01 53.32
CA ALA A 319 -55.27 79.80 54.40
C ALA A 319 -54.78 80.42 55.72
N GLU A 320 -53.49 80.32 56.02
CA GLU A 320 -52.83 80.92 57.19
C GLU A 320 -52.98 82.45 57.17
N ILE A 321 -52.65 83.11 56.05
CA ILE A 321 -52.84 84.56 55.89
C ILE A 321 -54.32 84.95 56.08
N SER A 322 -55.27 84.21 55.50
CA SER A 322 -56.69 84.49 55.68
C SER A 322 -57.17 84.29 57.13
N LEU A 323 -56.55 83.37 57.85
CA LEU A 323 -56.84 83.13 59.27
C LEU A 323 -56.28 84.29 60.11
N GLU A 324 -55.06 84.73 59.85
CA GLU A 324 -54.47 85.92 60.49
C GLU A 324 -55.33 87.18 60.28
N GLU A 325 -55.86 87.41 59.08
CA GLU A 325 -56.79 88.51 58.80
C GLU A 325 -58.08 88.41 59.64
N LYS A 326 -58.62 87.20 59.80
CA LYS A 326 -59.80 86.96 60.65
C LYS A 326 -59.48 87.16 62.12
N ASP A 327 -58.33 86.70 62.59
CA ASP A 327 -57.88 86.90 63.97
C ASP A 327 -57.67 88.39 64.29
N GLN A 328 -57.12 89.16 63.34
CA GLN A 328 -57.05 90.62 63.44
C GLN A 328 -58.45 91.23 63.59
N ARG A 329 -59.42 90.78 62.77
CA ARG A 329 -60.81 91.25 62.84
C ARG A 329 -61.49 90.87 64.15
N ILE A 330 -61.27 89.65 64.65
CA ILE A 330 -61.77 89.21 65.97
C ILE A 330 -61.20 90.13 67.05
N GLY A 331 -59.89 90.40 67.03
CA GLY A 331 -59.26 91.32 67.98
C GLY A 331 -59.82 92.76 67.90
N GLU A 332 -60.26 93.24 66.73
CA GLU A 332 -60.98 94.52 66.63
C GLU A 332 -62.36 94.47 67.29
N LEU A 333 -63.10 93.38 67.08
CA LEU A 333 -64.41 93.16 67.68
C LEU A 333 -64.32 93.04 69.19
N ASP A 334 -63.34 92.29 69.73
CA ASP A 334 -63.13 92.16 71.18
C ASP A 334 -62.86 93.51 71.83
N ARG A 335 -62.02 94.37 71.22
CA ARG A 335 -61.79 95.74 71.71
C ARG A 335 -63.05 96.61 71.67
N LEU A 336 -63.95 96.40 70.70
CA LEU A 336 -65.24 97.09 70.65
C LEU A 336 -66.15 96.58 71.76
N ILE A 337 -66.24 95.26 71.95
CA ILE A 337 -67.01 94.62 73.02
C ILE A 337 -66.54 95.14 74.37
N GLU A 338 -65.23 95.17 74.65
CA GLU A 338 -64.69 95.71 75.90
C GLU A 338 -65.10 97.17 76.15
N ARG A 339 -65.14 98.01 75.10
CA ARG A 339 -65.61 99.41 75.23
C ARG A 339 -67.11 99.48 75.52
N MET A 340 -67.91 98.71 74.81
CA MET A 340 -69.36 98.63 75.04
C MET A 340 -69.67 98.05 76.42
N GLU A 341 -68.89 97.09 76.90
CA GLU A 341 -69.03 96.54 78.25
C GLU A 341 -68.70 97.60 79.29
N LYS A 342 -67.59 98.34 79.15
CA LYS A 342 -67.26 99.46 80.06
C LYS A 342 -68.37 100.50 80.09
N GLU A 343 -68.87 100.90 78.93
CA GLU A 343 -70.00 101.83 78.81
C GLU A 343 -71.26 101.28 79.48
N ARG A 344 -71.60 99.99 79.25
CA ARG A 344 -72.72 99.33 79.92
C ARG A 344 -72.57 99.35 81.44
N HIS A 345 -71.41 98.98 81.97
CA HIS A 345 -71.15 99.00 83.41
C HIS A 345 -71.23 100.44 83.97
N GLN A 346 -70.75 101.44 83.21
CA GLN A 346 -70.87 102.85 83.59
C GLN A 346 -72.34 103.31 83.62
N LEU A 347 -73.13 102.99 82.61
CA LEU A 347 -74.56 103.29 82.56
C LEU A 347 -75.33 102.57 83.68
N GLN A 348 -74.95 101.32 84.01
CA GLN A 348 -75.52 100.59 85.15
C GLN A 348 -75.22 101.27 86.49
N LEU A 349 -74.01 101.79 86.69
CA LEU A 349 -73.66 102.56 87.88
C LEU A 349 -74.48 103.85 87.97
N GLN A 350 -74.60 104.61 86.88
CA GLN A 350 -75.43 105.82 86.83
C GLN A 350 -76.90 105.53 87.08
N LEU A 351 -77.43 104.44 86.52
CA LEU A 351 -78.81 104.01 86.77
C LEU A 351 -79.03 103.69 88.26
N LEU A 352 -78.09 102.99 88.89
CA LEU A 352 -78.14 102.72 90.33
C LEU A 352 -78.01 103.99 91.18
N GLU A 353 -77.14 104.94 90.79
CA GLU A 353 -77.04 106.26 91.43
C GLU A 353 -78.39 106.97 91.39
N HIS A 354 -79.04 107.07 90.22
CA HIS A 354 -80.37 107.66 90.10
C HIS A 354 -81.46 106.89 90.86
N GLU A 355 -81.43 105.56 90.86
CA GLU A 355 -82.34 104.74 91.68
C GLU A 355 -82.17 105.03 93.19
N THR A 356 -80.93 105.21 93.66
CA THR A 356 -80.66 105.56 95.06
C THR A 356 -81.05 107.00 95.41
N GLU A 357 -80.85 107.97 94.50
CA GLU A 357 -81.32 109.35 94.65
C GLU A 357 -82.85 109.39 94.76
N MET A 358 -83.56 108.73 93.83
CA MET A 358 -85.03 108.69 93.82
C MET A 358 -85.61 107.91 95.01
N SER A 359 -84.96 106.84 95.47
CA SER A 359 -85.42 106.09 96.64
C SER A 359 -85.10 106.77 97.98
N ALA A 360 -84.12 107.68 98.03
CA ALA A 360 -83.88 108.53 99.19
C ALA A 360 -84.92 109.66 99.34
N GLU A 361 -85.59 110.07 98.25
CA GLU A 361 -86.69 111.06 98.28
C GLU A 361 -88.03 110.44 98.74
N VAL A 362 -88.22 109.12 98.59
CA VAL A 362 -89.38 108.37 99.12
C VAL A 362 -89.07 107.87 100.54
N THR A 363 -89.09 108.80 101.49
CA THR A 363 -88.70 108.58 102.90
C THR A 363 -89.78 107.92 103.76
N ASP A 364 -89.35 107.39 104.93
CA ASP A 364 -90.08 106.60 105.95
C ASP A 364 -91.54 106.99 106.23
N ALA A 365 -91.93 108.25 106.01
CA ALA A 365 -93.31 108.70 106.13
C ALA A 365 -94.28 107.92 105.22
N ASP A 366 -93.87 107.56 104.00
CA ASP A 366 -94.70 106.77 103.09
C ASP A 366 -94.76 105.29 103.49
N LYS A 367 -93.69 104.76 104.11
CA LYS A 367 -93.65 103.38 104.64
C LYS A 367 -94.57 103.22 105.86
N GLU A 368 -94.52 104.16 106.81
CA GLU A 368 -95.42 104.15 107.98
C GLU A 368 -96.89 104.34 107.55
N ARG A 369 -97.14 105.22 106.58
CA ARG A 369 -98.48 105.42 106.02
C ARG A 369 -99.01 104.17 105.32
N TYR A 370 -98.16 103.46 104.56
CA TYR A 370 -98.54 102.19 103.94
C TYR A 370 -98.88 101.12 104.98
N GLN A 371 -98.06 100.98 106.03
CA GLN A 371 -98.30 100.00 107.10
C GLN A 371 -99.58 100.29 107.89
N GLN A 372 -99.86 101.57 108.22
CA GLN A 372 -101.12 101.95 108.87
C GLN A 372 -102.34 101.68 107.97
N LEU A 373 -102.22 101.95 106.67
CA LEU A 373 -103.29 101.69 105.70
C LEU A 373 -103.55 100.18 105.53
N GLU A 374 -102.50 99.36 105.54
CA GLU A 374 -102.60 97.90 105.44
C GLU A 374 -103.24 97.29 106.69
N ALA A 375 -102.87 97.74 107.89
CA ALA A 375 -103.49 97.32 109.15
C ALA A 375 -104.99 97.71 109.23
N ALA A 376 -105.34 98.94 108.81
CA ALA A 376 -106.73 99.37 108.71
C ALA A 376 -107.53 98.55 107.68
N SER A 377 -106.92 98.23 106.53
CA SER A 377 -107.50 97.36 105.50
C SER A 377 -107.74 95.94 106.02
N ALA A 378 -106.82 95.38 106.79
CA ALA A 378 -106.99 94.06 107.41
C ALA A 378 -108.13 94.05 108.44
N SER A 379 -108.21 95.08 109.31
CA SER A 379 -109.28 95.23 110.30
C SER A 379 -110.66 95.36 109.64
N LEU A 380 -110.77 96.16 108.57
CA LEU A 380 -112.01 96.29 107.81
C LEU A 380 -112.42 94.98 107.13
N ARG A 381 -111.47 94.23 106.54
CA ARG A 381 -111.74 92.90 105.95
C ARG A 381 -112.25 91.89 106.98
N GLU A 382 -111.81 91.98 108.23
CA GLU A 382 -112.28 91.10 109.31
C GLU A 382 -113.67 91.49 109.83
N ARG A 383 -113.94 92.80 109.90
CA ARG A 383 -115.28 93.31 110.26
C ARG A 383 -116.33 92.98 109.20
N ILE A 384 -115.97 93.02 107.92
CA ILE A 384 -116.84 92.55 106.82
C ILE A 384 -117.15 91.07 107.00
N ARG A 385 -116.15 90.21 107.26
CA ARG A 385 -116.39 88.77 107.55
C ARG A 385 -117.35 88.57 108.73
N HIS A 386 -117.13 89.27 109.85
CA HIS A 386 -118.00 89.16 111.02
C HIS A 386 -119.45 89.61 110.73
N LEU A 387 -119.62 90.68 109.94
CA LEU A 387 -120.94 91.14 109.50
C LEU A 387 -121.60 90.14 108.56
N ASP A 388 -120.87 89.58 107.61
CA ASP A 388 -121.38 88.54 106.70
C ASP A 388 -121.85 87.30 107.46
N ASP A 389 -121.12 86.87 108.49
CA ASP A 389 -121.52 85.75 109.36
C ASP A 389 -122.79 86.06 110.19
N MET A 390 -122.92 87.29 110.70
CA MET A 390 -124.14 87.72 111.39
C MET A 390 -125.34 87.79 110.44
N VAL A 391 -125.14 88.30 109.23
CA VAL A 391 -126.17 88.32 108.18
C VAL A 391 -126.56 86.89 107.81
N HIS A 392 -125.60 85.97 107.67
CA HIS A 392 -125.90 84.55 107.43
C HIS A 392 -126.69 83.90 108.57
N CYS A 393 -126.33 84.17 109.83
CA CYS A 393 -127.10 83.70 110.99
C CYS A 393 -128.54 84.24 110.97
N GLN A 394 -128.73 85.53 110.65
CA GLN A 394 -130.07 86.12 110.52
C GLN A 394 -130.85 85.55 109.35
N GLN A 395 -130.23 85.40 108.17
CA GLN A 395 -130.86 84.82 106.98
C GLN A 395 -131.31 83.37 107.24
N LYS A 396 -130.51 82.57 107.97
CA LYS A 396 -130.90 81.21 108.37
C LYS A 396 -132.11 81.20 109.30
N LYS A 397 -132.18 82.15 110.25
CA LYS A 397 -133.30 82.30 111.19
C LYS A 397 -134.59 82.76 110.51
N VAL A 398 -134.49 83.72 109.57
CA VAL A 398 -135.61 84.14 108.72
C VAL A 398 -136.09 82.99 107.85
N LYS A 399 -135.18 82.25 107.21
CA LYS A 399 -135.54 81.10 106.38
C LYS A 399 -136.30 80.03 107.17
N GLN A 400 -135.89 79.77 108.42
CA GLN A 400 -136.57 78.86 109.34
C GLN A 400 -137.96 79.38 109.75
N MET A 401 -138.11 80.68 110.04
CA MET A 401 -139.41 81.30 110.28
C MET A 401 -140.35 81.23 109.06
N VAL A 402 -139.82 81.41 107.84
CA VAL A 402 -140.61 81.29 106.60
C VAL A 402 -141.08 79.85 106.38
N GLU A 403 -140.24 78.85 106.65
CA GLU A 403 -140.63 77.43 106.57
C GLU A 403 -141.70 77.06 107.63
N GLU A 404 -141.63 77.62 108.84
CA GLU A 404 -142.66 77.46 109.89
C GLU A 404 -144.01 78.13 109.53
N ILE A 405 -143.99 79.34 108.96
CA ILE A 405 -145.22 80.01 108.48
C ILE A 405 -145.82 79.29 107.28
N MET A 406 -144.98 78.82 106.34
CA MET A 406 -145.45 78.05 105.18
C MET A 406 -146.02 76.68 105.57
N SER A 407 -145.53 76.05 106.65
CA SER A 407 -146.13 74.81 107.18
C SER A 407 -147.44 75.06 107.94
N HIS A 408 -147.61 76.22 108.59
CA HIS A 408 -148.88 76.60 109.24
C HIS A 408 -149.97 77.14 108.29
N GLU A 409 -149.64 77.89 107.22
CA GLU A 409 -150.64 78.37 106.25
C GLU A 409 -151.10 77.29 105.26
N LEU A 410 -150.22 76.35 104.86
CA LEU A 410 -150.63 75.18 104.10
C LEU A 410 -151.55 74.24 104.90
N PHE A 411 -151.46 74.26 106.24
CA PHE A 411 -152.37 73.51 107.12
C PHE A 411 -153.68 74.26 107.40
N SER A 412 -153.72 75.61 107.29
CA SER A 412 -154.89 76.43 107.63
C SER A 412 -155.76 76.85 106.42
N THR A 413 -155.23 76.95 105.20
CA THR A 413 -156.04 77.20 103.98
C THR A 413 -156.57 75.93 103.32
N PHE A 414 -156.05 74.76 103.71
CA PHE A 414 -156.64 73.45 103.37
C PHE A 414 -158.01 73.21 104.05
N SER A 415 -158.47 74.09 104.96
CA SER A 415 -159.68 73.85 105.78
C SER A 415 -160.81 74.91 105.74
N LEU A 416 -160.73 76.04 105.01
CA LEU A 416 -161.71 77.15 105.13
C LEU A 416 -162.21 77.86 103.84
N ARG A 417 -162.10 77.26 102.64
CA ARG A 417 -162.91 77.70 101.48
C ARG A 417 -163.32 76.59 100.48
N LEU A 418 -163.49 75.38 101.00
CA LEU A 418 -164.61 74.50 100.63
C LEU A 418 -165.89 75.18 101.14
N PHE A 419 -166.92 75.31 100.30
CA PHE A 419 -168.26 75.92 100.47
C PHE A 419 -168.47 77.36 99.97
N GLY A 420 -169.61 77.54 99.28
CA GLY A 420 -170.17 78.79 98.77
C GLY A 420 -170.60 79.74 99.89
N ARG A 421 -171.29 80.83 99.57
CA ARG A 421 -172.74 80.93 99.83
C ARG A 421 -173.16 80.45 101.21
#